data_AF-A0A7C1Z067-F1
#
_entry.id   AF-A0A7C1Z067-F1
#
_cell.length_a   1.000
_cell.length_b   1.000
_cell.length_c   1.000
_cell.angle_alpha   90.00
_cell.angle_beta   90.00
_cell.angle_gamma   90.00
#
_symmetry.space_group_name_H-M   'P 1'
#
loop_
_entity.id
_entity.type
_entity.pdbx_description
1 polymer ?
#
loop_
_entity_poly.entity_id
_entity_poly.type
_entity_poly.pdbx_seq_one_letter_code
_entity_poly.pdbx_strand_id
1 'polypeptide(L)'
;MDFPVNEDLVSGLLTALNQFTIVEFKQGIESIEMGGLRWVYILDKDTNLLFIAADSKGITTETLRSRLDIIRHTFIQQYAHSKNSWKGKWTGNVEVYRPFENVIDEYYTQWKQAEKITNVAEFFDILGIFQQMLNLLINVIEGRLKKKNKIYQIIEDMFKNYSESEVVQKNPELGSITFERKIGINVIGINPMNCDMLVVEKEIINLIRRITEALKEEEGYYPCLKYFVEENIFDYLISNFSLLTDLNL
;
A
#
# COMPACT_ATOMS: atom_id res chain seq x y z
N MET A 1 5.58 -16.61 16.59
CA MET A 1 5.21 -17.48 17.72
C MET A 1 3.87 -18.05 17.37
N ASP A 2 3.80 -19.35 17.07
CA ASP A 2 2.51 -20.04 16.99
C ASP A 2 1.93 -20.10 18.40
N PHE A 3 0.88 -19.33 18.62
CA PHE A 3 -0.03 -19.64 19.72
C PHE A 3 -0.80 -20.89 19.27
N PRO A 4 -0.73 -22.03 19.99
CA PRO A 4 -1.64 -23.14 19.74
C PRO A 4 -3.03 -22.70 20.20
N VAL A 5 -3.72 -22.01 19.30
CA VAL A 5 -5.10 -21.57 19.50
C VAL A 5 -5.97 -22.80 19.34
N ASN A 6 -6.67 -23.19 20.41
CA ASN A 6 -7.72 -24.19 20.29
C ASN A 6 -8.89 -23.57 19.50
N GLU A 7 -9.08 -24.02 18.27
CA GLU A 7 -10.06 -23.48 17.32
C GLU A 7 -11.49 -23.51 17.88
N ASP A 8 -11.86 -24.56 18.62
CA ASP A 8 -13.18 -24.69 19.25
C ASP A 8 -13.39 -23.65 20.35
N LEU A 9 -12.36 -23.39 21.17
CA LEU A 9 -12.44 -22.37 22.22
C LEU A 9 -12.57 -20.97 21.64
N VAL A 10 -11.85 -20.67 20.55
CA VAL A 10 -11.93 -19.36 19.88
C VAL A 10 -13.25 -19.19 19.15
N SER A 11 -13.71 -20.20 18.42
CA SER A 11 -15.02 -20.19 17.77
C SER A 11 -16.16 -19.98 18.78
N GLY A 12 -16.11 -20.69 19.92
CA GLY A 12 -17.08 -20.54 21.00
C GLY A 12 -17.07 -19.13 21.61
N LEU A 13 -15.89 -18.59 21.90
CA LEU A 13 -15.73 -17.23 22.43
C LEU A 13 -16.29 -16.17 21.47
N LEU A 14 -15.91 -16.24 20.20
CA LEU A 14 -16.32 -15.25 19.20
C LEU A 14 -17.84 -15.31 18.93
N THR A 15 -18.42 -16.52 18.96
CA THR A 15 -19.87 -16.71 18.88
C THR A 15 -20.58 -16.12 20.10
N ALA A 16 -20.07 -16.38 21.31
CA ALA A 16 -20.63 -15.86 22.55
C ALA A 16 -20.59 -14.32 22.59
N LEU A 17 -19.50 -13.70 22.11
CA LEU A 17 -19.39 -12.25 21.98
C LEU A 17 -20.48 -11.68 21.08
N ASN A 18 -20.68 -12.26 19.90
CA ASN A 18 -21.74 -11.79 18.99
C ASN A 18 -23.14 -11.98 19.59
N GLN A 19 -23.39 -13.11 20.27
CA GLN A 19 -24.67 -13.36 20.95
C GLN A 19 -24.94 -12.37 22.09
N PHE A 20 -23.92 -12.07 22.90
CA PHE A 20 -23.99 -11.04 23.92
C PHE A 20 -24.41 -9.70 23.30
N THR A 21 -23.78 -9.30 22.20
CA THR A 21 -24.11 -8.03 21.54
C THR A 21 -25.56 -8.01 21.03
N ILE A 22 -26.04 -9.12 20.46
CA ILE A 22 -27.44 -9.25 20.01
C ILE A 22 -28.42 -9.14 21.18
N VAL A 23 -28.11 -9.76 22.32
CA VAL A 23 -29.00 -9.76 23.49
C VAL A 23 -29.08 -8.37 24.12
N GLU A 24 -27.92 -7.75 24.37
CA GLU A 24 -27.80 -6.48 25.08
C GLU A 24 -28.17 -5.27 24.20
N PHE A 25 -27.67 -5.25 22.96
CA PHE A 25 -27.78 -4.08 22.08
C PHE A 25 -28.75 -4.28 20.92
N LYS A 26 -29.40 -5.45 20.83
CA LYS A 26 -30.33 -5.81 19.74
C LYS A 26 -29.71 -5.77 18.33
N GLN A 27 -28.39 -5.75 18.25
CA GLN A 27 -27.62 -5.71 17.00
C GLN A 27 -26.45 -6.70 17.10
N GLY A 28 -26.15 -7.40 16.00
CA GLY A 28 -24.94 -8.22 15.90
C GLY A 28 -23.69 -7.36 15.75
N ILE A 29 -22.54 -7.94 16.03
CA ILE A 29 -21.27 -7.28 15.72
C ILE A 29 -21.17 -7.17 14.20
N GLU A 30 -20.83 -5.99 13.69
CA GLU A 30 -20.46 -5.83 12.28
C GLU A 30 -18.94 -5.89 12.14
N SER A 31 -18.24 -5.13 12.99
CA SER A 31 -16.81 -5.20 13.16
C SER A 31 -16.39 -4.82 14.58
N ILE A 32 -15.30 -5.38 15.06
CA ILE A 32 -14.67 -5.01 16.33
C ILE A 32 -13.15 -5.03 16.20
N GLU A 33 -12.47 -4.09 16.84
CA GLU A 33 -11.01 -4.12 16.97
C GLU A 33 -10.62 -4.72 18.32
N MET A 34 -9.90 -5.84 18.28
CA MET A 34 -9.51 -6.59 19.48
C MET A 34 -8.19 -7.30 19.24
N GLY A 35 -7.26 -7.22 20.21
CA GLY A 35 -5.97 -7.92 20.15
C GLY A 35 -5.05 -7.46 19.01
N GLY A 36 -5.19 -6.21 18.55
CA GLY A 36 -4.43 -5.69 17.41
C GLY A 36 -4.97 -6.13 16.04
N LEU A 37 -6.09 -6.87 16.01
CA LEU A 37 -6.75 -7.31 14.79
C LEU A 37 -8.10 -6.59 14.61
N ARG A 38 -8.50 -6.46 13.36
CA ARG A 38 -9.84 -6.07 12.95
C ARG A 38 -10.63 -7.33 12.64
N TRP A 39 -11.73 -7.52 13.37
CA TRP A 39 -12.63 -8.66 13.24
C TRP A 39 -13.90 -8.20 12.53
N VAL A 40 -14.41 -9.00 11.60
CA VAL A 40 -15.71 -8.77 10.94
C VAL A 40 -16.59 -10.01 11.08
N TYR A 41 -17.90 -9.76 11.17
CA TYR A 41 -18.89 -10.79 11.42
C TYR A 41 -19.99 -10.72 10.36
N ILE A 42 -20.38 -11.87 9.83
CA ILE A 42 -21.54 -12.01 8.93
C ILE A 42 -22.43 -13.14 9.44
N LEU A 43 -23.60 -12.78 9.94
CA LEU A 43 -24.65 -13.74 10.30
C LEU A 43 -25.56 -13.98 9.09
N ASP A 44 -25.49 -15.19 8.54
CA ASP A 44 -26.39 -15.63 7.48
C ASP A 44 -27.71 -16.12 8.08
N LYS A 45 -28.79 -15.34 7.92
CA LYS A 45 -30.10 -15.63 8.56
C LYS A 45 -30.81 -16.85 7.97
N ASP A 46 -30.49 -17.21 6.73
CA ASP A 46 -31.13 -18.32 6.04
C ASP A 46 -30.56 -19.65 6.51
N THR A 47 -29.23 -19.78 6.53
CA THR A 47 -28.54 -20.99 7.01
C THR A 47 -28.32 -21.01 8.52
N ASN A 48 -28.49 -19.87 9.20
CA ASN A 48 -28.17 -19.67 10.61
C ASN A 48 -26.69 -19.99 10.93
N LEU A 49 -25.81 -19.58 10.01
CA LEU A 49 -24.36 -19.72 10.13
C LEU A 49 -23.73 -18.37 10.44
N LEU A 50 -22.73 -18.37 11.32
CA LEU A 50 -21.95 -17.19 11.66
C LEU A 50 -20.56 -17.33 11.04
N PHE A 51 -20.22 -16.38 10.18
CA PHE A 51 -18.91 -16.28 9.55
C PHE A 51 -18.13 -15.15 10.22
N ILE A 52 -16.87 -15.42 10.54
CA ILE A 52 -16.01 -14.49 11.27
C ILE A 52 -14.65 -14.51 10.60
N ALA A 53 -14.09 -13.33 10.32
CA ALA A 53 -12.75 -13.17 9.81
C ALA A 53 -12.00 -12.11 10.62
N ALA A 54 -10.68 -12.27 10.69
CA ALA A 54 -9.80 -11.32 11.35
C ALA A 54 -8.56 -11.06 10.49
N ASP A 55 -8.09 -9.83 10.50
CA ASP A 55 -6.86 -9.42 9.83
C ASP A 55 -6.22 -8.26 10.60
N SER A 56 -5.01 -7.87 10.20
CA SER A 56 -4.31 -6.68 10.68
C SER A 56 -5.14 -5.41 10.51
N LYS A 57 -4.84 -4.36 11.27
CA LYS A 57 -5.56 -3.08 11.18
C LYS A 57 -5.40 -2.35 9.83
N GLY A 58 -4.46 -2.80 8.99
CA GLY A 58 -4.19 -2.19 7.69
C GLY A 58 -5.31 -2.41 6.67
N ILE A 59 -6.07 -3.50 6.77
CA ILE A 59 -7.19 -3.75 5.86
C ILE A 59 -8.45 -3.02 6.31
N THR A 60 -9.19 -2.41 5.38
CA THR A 60 -10.46 -1.75 5.69
C THR A 60 -11.53 -2.77 6.09
N THR A 61 -12.47 -2.36 6.96
CA THR A 61 -13.63 -3.18 7.34
C THR A 61 -14.40 -3.67 6.12
N GLU A 62 -14.59 -2.81 5.12
CA GLU A 62 -15.34 -3.11 3.90
C GLU A 62 -14.64 -4.17 3.04
N THR A 63 -13.32 -4.06 2.84
CA THR A 63 -12.55 -5.06 2.09
C THR A 63 -12.58 -6.41 2.79
N LEU A 64 -12.32 -6.44 4.10
CA LEU A 64 -12.33 -7.69 4.87
C LEU A 64 -13.73 -8.33 4.89
N ARG A 65 -14.79 -7.53 5.01
CA ARG A 65 -16.18 -8.01 4.94
C ARG A 65 -16.53 -8.54 3.55
N SER A 66 -16.12 -7.88 2.48
CA SER A 66 -16.36 -8.35 1.10
C SER A 66 -15.68 -9.69 0.83
N ARG A 67 -14.44 -9.86 1.32
CA ARG A 67 -13.70 -11.14 1.28
C ARG A 67 -14.42 -12.24 2.04
N LEU A 68 -14.85 -11.95 3.27
CA LEU A 68 -15.62 -12.89 4.08
C LEU A 68 -16.96 -13.24 3.42
N ASP A 69 -17.60 -12.30 2.72
CA ASP A 69 -18.86 -12.55 2.02
C ASP A 69 -18.68 -13.48 0.81
N ILE A 70 -17.56 -13.40 0.10
CA ILE A 70 -17.20 -14.38 -0.95
C ILE A 70 -17.05 -15.77 -0.34
N ILE A 71 -16.27 -15.90 0.75
CA ILE A 71 -16.06 -17.16 1.46
C ILE A 71 -17.41 -17.74 1.93
N ARG A 72 -18.27 -16.89 2.52
CA ARG A 72 -19.62 -17.27 2.96
C ARG A 72 -20.43 -17.85 1.80
N HIS A 73 -20.52 -17.15 0.68
CA HIS A 73 -21.29 -17.61 -0.47
C HIS A 73 -20.79 -18.97 -0.97
N THR A 74 -19.47 -19.12 -1.14
CA THR A 74 -18.87 -20.37 -1.62
C THR A 74 -19.11 -21.52 -0.63
N PHE A 75 -18.96 -21.28 0.68
CA PHE A 75 -19.21 -22.29 1.70
C PHE A 75 -20.67 -22.75 1.69
N ILE A 76 -21.61 -21.79 1.64
CA ILE A 76 -23.04 -22.09 1.61
C ILE A 76 -23.38 -22.88 0.35
N GLN A 77 -22.87 -22.48 -0.81
CA GLN A 77 -23.11 -23.21 -2.07
C GLN A 77 -22.58 -24.65 -2.01
N GLN A 78 -21.39 -24.87 -1.45
CA GLN A 78 -20.78 -26.20 -1.41
C GLN A 78 -21.42 -27.13 -0.36
N TYR A 79 -21.78 -26.60 0.80
CA TYR A 79 -22.13 -27.44 1.96
C TYR A 79 -23.56 -27.23 2.48
N ALA A 80 -24.03 -25.98 2.54
CA ALA A 80 -25.28 -25.66 3.24
C ALA A 80 -26.52 -25.67 2.33
N HIS A 81 -26.39 -25.21 1.08
CA HIS A 81 -27.40 -25.02 0.03
C HIS A 81 -28.61 -24.15 0.45
N SER A 82 -29.42 -24.59 1.43
CA SER A 82 -30.62 -23.91 1.94
C SER A 82 -30.89 -24.22 3.43
N LYS A 83 -31.72 -23.42 4.10
CA LYS A 83 -32.14 -23.58 5.52
C LYS A 83 -32.63 -24.99 5.88
N ASN A 84 -33.40 -25.59 4.97
CA ASN A 84 -34.01 -26.90 5.18
C ASN A 84 -33.03 -28.06 4.96
N SER A 85 -31.94 -27.82 4.21
CA SER A 85 -30.87 -28.81 4.02
C SER A 85 -29.79 -28.74 5.08
N TRP A 86 -29.59 -27.61 5.76
CA TRP A 86 -28.60 -27.50 6.84
C TRP A 86 -29.11 -28.03 8.19
N LYS A 87 -30.38 -27.73 8.53
CA LYS A 87 -31.03 -28.28 9.74
C LYS A 87 -31.09 -29.80 9.66
N GLY A 88 -30.30 -30.49 10.49
CA GLY A 88 -30.24 -31.95 10.56
C GLY A 88 -29.03 -32.59 9.86
N LYS A 89 -28.23 -31.84 9.10
CA LYS A 89 -26.94 -32.31 8.54
C LYS A 89 -25.75 -32.09 9.46
N TRP A 90 -25.87 -31.17 10.42
CA TRP A 90 -24.83 -30.96 11.41
C TRP A 90 -24.73 -32.14 12.37
N THR A 91 -23.70 -32.96 12.21
CA THR A 91 -23.41 -34.12 13.06
C THR A 91 -22.38 -33.80 14.15
N GLY A 92 -21.94 -32.53 14.25
CA GLY A 92 -20.81 -32.15 15.10
C GLY A 92 -19.44 -32.47 14.49
N ASN A 93 -19.39 -33.15 13.35
CA ASN A 93 -18.14 -33.50 12.68
C ASN A 93 -17.67 -32.37 11.77
N VAL A 94 -16.66 -31.61 12.20
CA VAL A 94 -16.04 -30.52 11.42
C VAL A 94 -15.14 -31.03 10.29
N GLU A 95 -14.66 -32.26 10.37
CA GLU A 95 -13.69 -32.82 9.42
C GLU A 95 -14.22 -32.87 7.98
N VAL A 96 -15.53 -32.98 7.81
CA VAL A 96 -16.17 -32.99 6.49
C VAL A 96 -16.01 -31.66 5.75
N TYR A 97 -15.70 -30.58 6.46
CA TYR A 97 -15.46 -29.24 5.92
C TYR A 97 -13.98 -28.89 5.79
N ARG A 98 -13.05 -29.73 6.32
CA ARG A 98 -11.60 -29.48 6.20
C ARG A 98 -11.14 -29.24 4.76
N PRO A 99 -11.66 -29.92 3.71
CA PRO A 99 -11.26 -29.63 2.33
C PRO A 99 -11.49 -28.18 1.87
N PHE A 100 -12.36 -27.42 2.57
CA PHE A 100 -12.63 -26.01 2.28
C PHE A 100 -11.44 -25.10 2.61
N GLU A 101 -10.50 -25.54 3.44
CA GLU A 101 -9.24 -24.84 3.72
C GLU A 101 -8.49 -24.49 2.43
N ASN A 102 -8.41 -25.44 1.47
CA ASN A 102 -7.78 -25.21 0.17
C ASN A 102 -8.45 -24.08 -0.64
N VAL A 103 -9.76 -23.91 -0.49
CA VAL A 103 -10.52 -22.85 -1.17
C VAL A 103 -10.21 -21.49 -0.54
N ILE A 104 -10.09 -21.45 0.79
CA ILE A 104 -9.68 -20.24 1.52
C ILE A 104 -8.24 -19.87 1.12
N ASP A 105 -7.33 -20.83 1.07
CA ASP A 105 -5.92 -20.62 0.68
C ASP A 105 -5.79 -20.11 -0.76
N GLU A 106 -6.62 -20.63 -1.68
CA GLU A 106 -6.65 -20.16 -3.06
C GLU A 106 -7.09 -18.69 -3.14
N TYR A 107 -8.20 -18.32 -2.49
CA TYR A 107 -8.66 -16.93 -2.44
C TYR A 107 -7.64 -16.02 -1.78
N TYR A 108 -7.06 -16.44 -0.66
CA TYR A 108 -6.04 -15.66 0.04
C TYR A 108 -4.82 -15.42 -0.85
N THR A 109 -4.36 -16.45 -1.57
CA THR A 109 -3.23 -16.33 -2.50
C THR A 109 -3.55 -15.36 -3.64
N GLN A 110 -4.74 -15.46 -4.24
CA GLN A 110 -5.18 -14.56 -5.31
C GLN A 110 -5.27 -13.10 -4.83
N TRP A 111 -5.85 -12.85 -3.66
CA TRP A 111 -5.95 -11.51 -3.09
C TRP A 111 -4.59 -10.91 -2.76
N LYS A 112 -3.68 -11.70 -2.18
CA LYS A 112 -2.32 -11.25 -1.87
C LYS A 112 -1.51 -10.94 -3.14
N GLN A 113 -1.69 -11.72 -4.20
CA GLN A 113 -1.08 -11.43 -5.50
C GLN A 113 -1.65 -10.13 -6.10
N ALA A 114 -2.96 -9.95 -6.04
CA ALA A 114 -3.61 -8.73 -6.51
C ALA A 114 -3.12 -7.49 -5.73
N GLU A 115 -3.09 -7.55 -4.40
CA GLU A 115 -2.54 -6.48 -3.55
C GLU A 115 -1.09 -6.15 -3.91
N LYS A 116 -0.25 -7.18 -4.10
CA LYS A 116 1.15 -6.96 -4.50
C LYS A 116 1.26 -6.25 -5.85
N ILE A 117 0.44 -6.64 -6.83
CA ILE A 117 0.43 -6.01 -8.16
C ILE A 117 -0.06 -4.56 -8.06
N THR A 118 -1.11 -4.30 -7.28
CA THR A 118 -1.63 -2.94 -7.06
C THR A 118 -0.55 -2.04 -6.43
N ASN A 119 0.10 -2.49 -5.35
CA ASN A 119 1.16 -1.72 -4.70
C ASN A 119 2.34 -1.41 -5.66
N VAL A 120 2.69 -2.36 -6.54
CA VAL A 120 3.75 -2.16 -7.54
C VAL A 120 3.33 -1.15 -8.59
N ALA A 121 2.08 -1.19 -9.05
CA ALA A 121 1.56 -0.23 -10.02
C ALA A 121 1.51 1.18 -9.42
N GLU A 122 0.99 1.33 -8.21
CA GLU A 122 0.97 2.59 -7.47
C GLU A 122 2.39 3.16 -7.32
N PHE A 123 3.36 2.32 -6.98
CA PHE A 123 4.74 2.76 -6.87
C PHE A 123 5.36 3.20 -8.21
N PHE A 124 5.00 2.55 -9.33
CA PHE A 124 5.41 3.04 -10.65
C PHE A 124 4.79 4.41 -10.98
N ASP A 125 3.55 4.65 -10.58
CA ASP A 125 2.90 5.96 -10.74
C ASP A 125 3.65 7.03 -9.93
N ILE A 126 4.07 6.72 -8.69
CA ILE A 126 4.92 7.59 -7.86
C ILE A 126 6.26 7.89 -8.55
N LEU A 127 6.95 6.86 -9.04
CA LEU A 127 8.22 7.04 -9.75
C LEU A 127 8.04 7.93 -10.99
N GLY A 128 6.91 7.79 -11.71
CA GLY A 128 6.53 8.67 -12.81
C GLY A 128 6.37 10.13 -12.37
N ILE A 129 5.70 10.37 -11.24
CA ILE A 129 5.56 11.71 -10.66
C ILE A 129 6.91 12.33 -10.33
N PHE A 130 7.76 11.58 -9.64
CA PHE A 130 9.09 12.05 -9.27
C PHE A 130 9.98 12.29 -10.49
N GLN A 131 9.96 11.40 -11.47
CA GLN A 131 10.70 11.58 -12.71
C GLN A 131 10.31 12.89 -13.40
N GLN A 132 9.01 13.17 -13.49
CA GLN A 132 8.53 14.40 -14.11
C GLN A 132 8.92 15.63 -13.30
N MET A 133 8.85 15.58 -11.97
CA MET A 133 9.36 16.66 -11.11
C MET A 133 10.84 16.94 -11.34
N LEU A 134 11.66 15.90 -11.42
CA LEU A 134 13.08 16.03 -11.71
C LEU A 134 13.32 16.62 -13.10
N ASN A 135 12.55 16.20 -14.11
CA ASN A 135 12.61 16.77 -15.46
C ASN A 135 12.30 18.27 -15.46
N LEU A 136 11.26 18.70 -14.74
CA LEU A 136 10.92 20.12 -14.63
C LEU A 136 12.04 20.93 -13.95
N LEU A 137 12.67 20.38 -12.92
CA LEU A 137 13.84 21.02 -12.29
C LEU A 137 15.03 21.14 -13.26
N ILE A 138 15.28 20.12 -14.09
CA ILE A 138 16.30 20.20 -15.14
C ILE A 138 15.93 21.26 -16.18
N ASN A 139 14.67 21.35 -16.61
CA ASN A 139 14.21 22.38 -17.54
C ASN A 139 14.43 23.79 -17.00
N VAL A 140 14.19 24.02 -15.70
CA VAL A 140 14.55 25.28 -15.04
C VAL A 140 16.03 25.57 -15.21
N ILE A 141 16.90 24.58 -14.93
CA ILE A 141 18.36 24.72 -15.05
C ILE A 141 18.78 25.04 -16.47
N GLU A 142 18.23 24.34 -17.47
CA GLU A 142 18.62 24.49 -18.87
C GLU A 142 18.12 25.77 -19.50
N GLY A 143 16.84 26.08 -19.29
CA GLY A 143 16.12 27.15 -19.97
C GLY A 143 16.27 28.52 -19.31
N ARG A 144 16.50 28.57 -17.99
CA ARG A 144 16.34 29.83 -17.22
C ARG A 144 17.62 30.30 -16.53
N LEU A 145 18.59 29.43 -16.30
CA LEU A 145 19.74 29.76 -15.44
C LEU A 145 20.99 30.14 -16.22
N LYS A 146 21.58 31.28 -15.86
CA LYS A 146 22.85 31.74 -16.42
C LYS A 146 24.04 30.94 -15.87
N LYS A 147 23.95 30.48 -14.62
CA LYS A 147 25.02 29.71 -13.94
C LYS A 147 24.80 28.19 -13.96
N LYS A 148 24.12 27.66 -14.98
CA LYS A 148 23.77 26.23 -15.08
C LYS A 148 24.93 25.26 -14.86
N ASN A 149 26.14 25.59 -15.31
CA ASN A 149 27.32 24.74 -15.13
C ASN A 149 27.69 24.53 -13.66
N LYS A 150 27.52 25.54 -12.81
CA LYS A 150 27.82 25.43 -11.39
C LYS A 150 26.82 24.53 -10.69
N ILE A 151 25.54 24.65 -11.04
CA ILE A 151 24.47 23.80 -10.52
C ILE A 151 24.67 22.35 -10.98
N TYR A 152 25.02 22.13 -12.25
CA TYR A 152 25.34 20.78 -12.73
C TYR A 152 26.52 20.17 -12.00
N GLN A 153 27.55 20.94 -11.67
CA GLN A 153 28.65 20.46 -10.85
C GLN A 153 28.18 20.00 -9.46
N ILE A 154 27.31 20.79 -8.81
CA ILE A 154 26.72 20.44 -7.51
C ILE A 154 25.92 19.14 -7.63
N ILE A 155 25.13 18.96 -8.70
CA ILE A 155 24.36 17.73 -8.93
C ILE A 155 25.28 16.52 -9.15
N GLU A 156 26.34 16.65 -9.95
CA GLU A 156 27.31 15.57 -10.13
C GLU A 156 27.98 15.16 -8.82
N ASP A 157 28.40 16.14 -8.02
CA ASP A 157 29.00 15.89 -6.72
C ASP A 157 28.00 15.21 -5.76
N MET A 158 26.72 15.59 -5.81
CA MET A 158 25.65 14.91 -5.07
C MET A 158 25.53 13.44 -5.47
N PHE A 159 25.51 13.13 -6.77
CA PHE A 159 25.37 11.75 -7.27
C PHE A 159 26.61 10.90 -6.99
N LYS A 160 27.80 11.49 -7.09
CA LYS A 160 29.04 10.82 -6.70
C LYS A 160 29.01 10.41 -5.23
N ASN A 161 28.70 11.35 -4.33
CA ASN A 161 28.59 11.08 -2.90
C ASN A 161 27.45 10.11 -2.57
N TYR A 162 26.34 10.20 -3.32
CA TYR A 162 25.19 9.31 -3.16
C TYR A 162 25.54 7.86 -3.47
N SER A 163 26.23 7.62 -4.60
CA SER A 163 26.63 6.28 -5.05
C SER A 163 27.52 5.54 -4.05
N GLU A 164 28.29 6.29 -3.23
CA GLU A 164 29.20 5.74 -2.22
C GLU A 164 28.53 5.61 -0.83
N SER A 165 27.29 6.08 -0.67
CA SER A 165 26.62 6.16 0.63
C SER A 165 26.23 4.79 1.20
N GLU A 166 26.19 4.71 2.54
CA GLU A 166 25.76 3.50 3.25
C GLU A 166 24.32 3.09 2.90
N VAL A 167 23.47 4.06 2.57
CA VAL A 167 22.06 3.83 2.20
C VAL A 167 21.97 3.05 0.87
N VAL A 168 22.77 3.42 -0.13
CA VAL A 168 22.84 2.70 -1.42
C VAL A 168 23.46 1.31 -1.24
N GLN A 169 24.46 1.17 -0.37
CA GLN A 169 25.05 -0.15 -0.08
C GLN A 169 24.03 -1.12 0.54
N LYS A 170 23.12 -0.62 1.40
CA LYS A 170 22.05 -1.40 2.01
C LYS A 170 20.85 -1.62 1.09
N ASN A 171 20.66 -0.76 0.08
CA ASN A 171 19.53 -0.80 -0.84
C ASN A 171 20.03 -0.67 -2.29
N PRO A 172 20.48 -1.77 -2.92
CA PRO A 172 21.18 -1.75 -4.21
C PRO A 172 20.37 -1.12 -5.36
N GLU A 173 19.05 -1.23 -5.33
CA GLU A 173 18.15 -0.62 -6.35
C GLU A 173 18.24 0.90 -6.39
N LEU A 174 18.68 1.56 -5.31
CA LEU A 174 18.95 3.01 -5.33
C LEU A 174 20.10 3.38 -6.27
N GLY A 175 21.00 2.44 -6.57
CA GLY A 175 22.06 2.62 -7.57
C GLY A 175 21.53 2.80 -9.00
N SER A 176 20.27 2.45 -9.26
CA SER A 176 19.60 2.69 -10.54
C SER A 176 19.21 4.16 -10.76
N ILE A 177 19.33 5.01 -9.73
CA ILE A 177 19.11 6.45 -9.85
C ILE A 177 20.37 7.08 -10.45
N THR A 178 20.26 7.62 -11.66
CA THR A 178 21.41 8.14 -12.41
C THR A 178 21.23 9.60 -12.79
N PHE A 179 22.34 10.30 -13.02
CA PHE A 179 22.34 11.65 -13.56
C PHE A 179 23.36 11.79 -14.68
N GLU A 180 22.92 12.32 -15.82
CA GLU A 180 23.80 12.74 -16.91
C GLU A 180 23.37 14.12 -17.41
N ARG A 181 24.31 15.06 -17.58
CA ARG A 181 23.99 16.45 -17.98
C ARG A 181 23.14 16.59 -19.25
N LYS A 182 23.22 15.62 -20.17
CA LYS A 182 22.48 15.64 -21.44
C LYS A 182 21.07 15.02 -21.35
N ILE A 183 20.85 14.16 -20.37
CA ILE A 183 19.63 13.36 -20.24
C ILE A 183 18.80 13.85 -19.06
N GLY A 184 19.45 14.40 -18.03
CA GLY A 184 18.86 14.75 -16.76
C GLY A 184 19.02 13.63 -15.74
N ILE A 185 18.12 13.60 -14.77
CA ILE A 185 18.08 12.58 -13.71
C ILE A 185 17.12 11.47 -14.15
N ASN A 186 17.45 10.22 -13.89
CA ASN A 186 16.57 9.08 -14.16
C ASN A 186 16.31 8.28 -12.89
N VAL A 187 15.04 8.04 -12.57
CA VAL A 187 14.58 7.21 -11.45
C VAL A 187 13.68 6.05 -11.89
N ILE A 188 13.29 5.99 -13.17
CA ILE A 188 12.41 4.94 -13.72
C ILE A 188 13.11 3.57 -13.73
N GLY A 189 14.44 3.53 -13.68
CA GLY A 189 15.22 2.30 -13.66
C GLY A 189 15.08 1.45 -12.38
N ILE A 190 14.40 1.96 -11.34
CA ILE A 190 14.21 1.24 -10.07
C ILE A 190 13.22 0.10 -10.27
N ASN A 191 13.58 -1.10 -9.81
CA ASN A 191 12.66 -2.23 -9.80
C ASN A 191 11.86 -2.28 -8.48
N PRO A 192 10.53 -2.03 -8.51
CA PRO A 192 9.70 -1.99 -7.29
C PRO A 192 9.64 -3.33 -6.55
N MET A 193 9.96 -4.43 -7.23
CA MET A 193 9.91 -5.78 -6.65
C MET A 193 11.13 -6.12 -5.79
N ASN A 194 12.20 -5.34 -5.93
CA ASN A 194 13.50 -5.61 -5.33
C ASN A 194 13.96 -4.52 -4.35
N CYS A 195 13.11 -3.53 -4.06
CA CYS A 195 13.46 -2.41 -3.21
C CYS A 195 12.48 -2.24 -2.05
N ASP A 196 12.94 -1.54 -1.01
CA ASP A 196 12.05 -0.92 -0.02
C ASP A 196 11.52 0.40 -0.61
N MET A 197 10.23 0.40 -0.96
CA MET A 197 9.55 1.52 -1.61
C MET A 197 9.62 2.82 -0.79
N LEU A 198 9.47 2.73 0.53
CA LEU A 198 9.50 3.89 1.43
C LEU A 198 10.91 4.51 1.50
N VAL A 199 11.94 3.65 1.49
CA VAL A 199 13.32 4.12 1.45
C VAL A 199 13.60 4.83 0.13
N VAL A 200 13.15 4.27 -0.99
CA VAL A 200 13.31 4.89 -2.32
C VAL A 200 12.63 6.26 -2.38
N GLU A 201 11.35 6.33 -1.99
CA GLU A 201 10.60 7.59 -1.97
C GLU A 201 11.33 8.67 -1.18
N LYS A 202 11.75 8.33 0.04
CA LYS A 202 12.47 9.24 0.93
C LYS A 202 13.76 9.76 0.29
N GLU A 203 14.52 8.91 -0.37
CA GLU A 203 15.77 9.31 -1.02
C GLU A 203 15.53 10.19 -2.25
N ILE A 204 14.50 9.91 -3.04
CA ILE A 204 14.14 10.77 -4.19
C ILE A 204 13.63 12.14 -3.72
N ILE A 205 12.81 12.20 -2.67
CA ILE A 205 12.38 13.46 -2.05
C ILE A 205 13.57 14.27 -1.54
N ASN A 206 14.51 13.61 -0.86
CA ASN A 206 15.75 14.25 -0.41
C ASN A 206 16.56 14.82 -1.58
N LEU A 207 16.63 14.10 -2.70
CA LEU A 207 17.29 14.56 -3.91
C LEU A 207 16.62 15.81 -4.49
N ILE A 208 15.29 15.78 -4.68
CA ILE A 208 14.49 16.92 -5.15
C ILE A 208 14.72 18.14 -4.25
N ARG A 209 14.71 17.94 -2.93
CA ARG A 209 14.94 19.01 -1.95
C ARG A 209 16.32 19.63 -2.12
N ARG A 210 17.39 18.82 -2.18
CA ARG A 210 18.77 19.31 -2.33
C ARG A 210 18.99 20.05 -3.64
N ILE A 211 18.42 19.57 -4.74
CA ILE A 211 18.48 20.28 -6.03
C ILE A 211 17.77 21.63 -5.90
N THR A 212 16.58 21.66 -5.31
CA THR A 212 15.82 22.89 -5.10
C THR A 212 16.56 23.89 -4.21
N GLU A 213 17.26 23.42 -3.17
CA GLU A 213 18.12 24.23 -2.31
C GLU A 213 19.31 24.81 -3.10
N ALA A 214 20.02 23.98 -3.87
CA ALA A 214 21.13 24.42 -4.72
C ALA A 214 20.70 25.50 -5.74
N LEU A 215 19.51 25.35 -6.32
CA LEU A 215 18.93 26.38 -7.20
C LEU A 215 18.75 27.71 -6.45
N LYS A 216 18.11 27.66 -5.28
CA LYS A 216 17.83 28.85 -4.44
C LYS A 216 19.09 29.54 -3.96
N GLU A 217 20.14 28.79 -3.65
CA GLU A 217 21.44 29.33 -3.22
C GLU A 217 22.18 30.05 -4.36
N GLU A 218 22.16 29.50 -5.57
CA GLU A 218 22.94 30.05 -6.69
C GLU A 218 22.29 31.23 -7.41
N GLU A 219 20.96 31.22 -7.51
CA GLU A 219 20.17 32.18 -8.29
C GLU A 219 19.31 33.10 -7.40
N GLY A 220 19.07 32.69 -6.15
CA GLY A 220 18.24 33.42 -5.20
C GLY A 220 16.80 32.92 -5.15
N TYR A 221 16.18 33.07 -3.98
CA TYR A 221 14.85 32.54 -3.68
C TYR A 221 13.74 33.04 -4.63
N TYR A 222 13.60 34.36 -4.81
CA TYR A 222 12.53 34.94 -5.64
C TYR A 222 12.69 34.63 -7.13
N PRO A 223 13.89 34.72 -7.74
CA PRO A 223 14.10 34.25 -9.11
C PRO A 223 13.72 32.78 -9.30
N CYS A 224 14.13 31.88 -8.39
CA CYS A 224 13.75 30.47 -8.47
C CYS A 224 12.25 30.25 -8.42
N LEU A 225 11.53 30.93 -7.51
CA LEU A 225 10.07 30.85 -7.47
C LEU A 225 9.43 31.26 -8.79
N LYS A 226 9.91 32.34 -9.41
CA LYS A 226 9.43 32.77 -10.72
C LYS A 226 9.65 31.68 -11.77
N TYR A 227 10.83 31.07 -11.81
CA TYR A 227 11.11 29.99 -12.76
C TYR A 227 10.27 28.73 -12.50
N PHE A 228 9.98 28.40 -11.24
CA PHE A 228 9.11 27.28 -10.90
C PHE A 228 7.67 27.50 -11.37
N VAL A 229 7.19 28.74 -11.31
CA VAL A 229 5.90 29.12 -11.91
C VAL A 229 5.96 29.03 -13.44
N GLU A 230 7.00 29.58 -14.07
CA GLU A 230 7.14 29.57 -15.54
C GLU A 230 7.28 28.16 -16.14
N GLU A 231 7.87 27.22 -15.40
CA GLU A 231 8.01 25.82 -15.78
C GLU A 231 6.88 24.94 -15.21
N ASN A 232 5.78 25.54 -14.74
CA ASN A 232 4.56 24.86 -14.29
C ASN A 232 4.77 23.79 -13.20
N ILE A 233 5.79 23.94 -12.36
CA ILE A 233 6.08 22.98 -11.28
C ILE A 233 4.93 22.92 -10.28
N PHE A 234 4.38 24.08 -9.91
CA PHE A 234 3.26 24.15 -8.96
C PHE A 234 1.98 23.55 -9.54
N ASP A 235 1.68 23.82 -10.82
CA ASP A 235 0.51 23.25 -11.49
C ASP A 235 0.61 21.73 -11.58
N TYR A 236 1.81 21.21 -11.83
CA TYR A 236 2.06 19.77 -11.84
C TYR A 236 1.84 19.14 -10.46
N LEU A 237 2.35 19.76 -9.40
CA LEU A 237 2.13 19.29 -8.02
C LEU A 237 0.64 19.33 -7.64
N ILE A 238 -0.07 20.40 -7.98
CA ILE A 238 -1.51 20.53 -7.69
C ILE A 238 -2.30 19.46 -8.45
N SER A 239 -1.97 19.21 -9.72
CA SER A 239 -2.64 18.20 -10.54
C SER A 239 -2.47 16.77 -10.01
N ASN A 240 -1.38 16.52 -9.27
CA ASN A 240 -1.09 15.23 -8.65
C ASN A 240 -1.36 15.21 -7.14
N PHE A 241 -1.97 16.26 -6.58
CA PHE A 241 -2.09 16.43 -5.13
C PHE A 241 -2.89 15.31 -4.46
N SER A 242 -3.98 14.84 -5.08
CA SER A 242 -4.76 13.70 -4.56
C SER A 242 -3.90 12.46 -4.43
N LEU A 243 -3.19 12.11 -5.52
CA LEU A 243 -2.35 10.92 -5.57
C LEU A 243 -1.21 11.00 -4.55
N LEU A 244 -0.56 12.17 -4.42
CA LEU A 244 0.47 12.39 -3.40
C LEU A 244 -0.10 12.26 -1.98
N THR A 245 -1.28 12.83 -1.73
CA THR A 245 -1.95 12.76 -0.42
C THR A 245 -2.36 11.34 -0.06
N ASP A 246 -2.93 10.60 -1.01
CA ASP A 246 -3.35 9.20 -0.84
C ASP A 246 -2.15 8.29 -0.53
N LEU A 247 -0.95 8.68 -0.99
CA LEU A 247 0.32 7.98 -0.79
C LEU A 247 1.13 8.53 0.40
N ASN A 248 0.54 9.43 1.20
CA ASN A 248 1.15 10.02 2.40
C ASN A 248 2.45 10.82 2.13
N LEU A 249 2.54 11.45 0.94
CA LEU A 249 3.69 12.26 0.48
C LEU A 249 3.44 13.77 0.54
#